data_AF-A0A2W6CM94-F1
#
_entry.id   AF-A0A2W6CM94-F1
#
_cell.length_a   1.000
_cell.length_b   1.000
_cell.length_c   1.000
_cell.angle_alpha   90.00
_cell.angle_beta   90.00
_cell.angle_gamma   90.00
#
_symmetry.space_group_name_H-M   'P 1'
#
loop_
_entity.id
_entity.type
_entity.pdbx_description
1 polymer ?
#
loop_
_entity_poly.entity_id
_entity_poly.type
_entity_poly.pdbx_seq_one_letter_code
_entity_poly.pdbx_strand_id
1 'polypeptide(L)' 'MREGGQGLRGFVGEQIRSAQQAGRTPTTLDPDREATTLLALVDGLMLHVLIGRLDAATALASLDYHLDHIFSRPA' A
#
# COMPACT_ATOMS: atom_id res chain seq x y z
N MET A 1 -10.08 18.71 -0.28
CA MET A 1 -9.53 17.48 -0.90
C MET A 1 -9.53 16.28 0.07
N ARG A 2 -10.63 15.98 0.78
CA ARG A 2 -10.70 14.81 1.70
C ARG A 2 -11.43 13.60 1.10
N GLU A 3 -12.26 13.84 0.08
CA GLU A 3 -13.12 12.83 -0.54
C GLU A 3 -12.32 11.84 -1.42
N GLY A 4 -11.33 12.31 -2.17
CA GLY A 4 -10.48 11.45 -3.01
C GLY A 4 -9.62 10.46 -2.21
N GLY A 5 -9.05 10.88 -1.08
CA GLY A 5 -8.24 10.02 -0.21
C GLY A 5 -9.06 8.96 0.54
N GLN A 6 -10.31 9.28 0.90
CA GLN A 6 -11.23 8.28 1.45
C GLN A 6 -11.65 7.26 0.39
N GLY A 7 -11.87 7.69 -0.86
CA GLY A 7 -12.16 6.80 -1.98
C GLY A 7 -11.00 5.85 -2.30
N LEU A 8 -9.77 6.37 -2.39
CA LEU A 8 -8.60 5.55 -2.66
C LEU A 8 -8.30 4.58 -1.52
N ARG A 9 -8.40 5.02 -0.27
CA ARG A 9 -8.19 4.13 0.90
C ARG A 9 -9.23 3.00 0.91
N GLY A 10 -10.50 3.33 0.67
CA GLY A 10 -11.57 2.33 0.60
C GLY A 10 -11.35 1.32 -0.53
N PHE A 11 -10.94 1.80 -1.70
CA PHE A 11 -10.59 0.95 -2.84
C PHE A 11 -9.45 -0.02 -2.50
N VAL A 12 -8.35 0.47 -1.94
CA VAL A 12 -7.21 -0.38 -1.54
C VAL A 12 -7.66 -1.43 -0.50
N GLY A 13 -8.45 -1.03 0.51
CA GLY A 13 -8.98 -1.95 1.50
C GLY A 13 -9.84 -3.07 0.87
N GLU A 14 -10.65 -2.74 -0.14
CA GLU A 14 -11.43 -3.74 -0.89
C GLU A 14 -10.53 -4.70 -1.70
N GLN A 15 -9.46 -4.20 -2.32
CA GLN A 15 -8.52 -5.04 -3.05
C GLN A 15 -7.83 -6.06 -2.11
N ILE A 16 -7.44 -5.63 -0.91
CA ILE A 16 -6.84 -6.51 0.10
C ILE A 16 -7.86 -7.57 0.57
N ARG A 17 -9.11 -7.16 0.84
CA ARG A 17 -10.20 -8.08 1.21
C ARG A 17 -10.48 -9.12 0.12
N SER A 18 -10.49 -8.70 -1.15
CA SER A 18 -10.62 -9.58 -2.31
C SER A 18 -9.45 -10.57 -2.43
N ALA A 19 -8.22 -10.10 -2.18
CA ALA A 19 -7.04 -10.97 -2.16
C ALA A 19 -7.08 -12.01 -1.03
N GLN A 20 -7.58 -11.64 0.16
CA GLN A 20 -7.80 -12.57 1.27
C GLN A 20 -8.82 -13.66 0.91
N GLN A 21 -9.96 -13.28 0.30
CA GLN A 21 -10.97 -14.24 -0.16
C GLN A 21 -10.42 -15.21 -1.22
N ALA A 22 -9.48 -14.75 -2.05
CA ALA A 22 -8.78 -15.56 -3.04
C ALA A 22 -7.59 -16.37 -2.47
N GLY A 23 -7.29 -16.28 -1.16
CA GLY A 23 -6.17 -16.97 -0.54
C GLY A 23 -4.78 -16.46 -0.97
N ARG A 24 -4.70 -15.23 -1.49
CA ARG A 24 -3.47 -14.58 -1.97
C ARG A 24 -2.81 -13.66 -0.93
N THR A 25 -3.48 -13.43 0.19
CA THR A 25 -3.05 -12.53 1.27
C THR A 25 -3.43 -13.16 2.61
N PRO A 26 -2.62 -13.03 3.68
CA PRO A 26 -2.97 -13.52 5.01
C PRO A 26 -4.28 -12.92 5.52
N THR A 27 -5.17 -13.75 6.06
CA THR A 27 -6.43 -13.29 6.69
C THR A 27 -6.20 -12.58 8.03
N THR A 28 -4.97 -12.58 8.56
CA THR A 28 -4.57 -11.88 9.78
C THR A 28 -4.29 -10.40 9.56
N LEU A 29 -4.10 -9.95 8.32
CA LEU A 29 -3.94 -8.53 7.99
C LEU A 29 -5.29 -7.81 8.10
N ASP A 30 -5.27 -6.60 8.66
CA ASP A 30 -6.41 -5.68 8.72
C ASP A 30 -6.42 -4.83 7.44
N PRO A 31 -7.39 -5.03 6.51
CA PRO A 31 -7.39 -4.34 5.22
C PRO A 31 -7.43 -2.81 5.32
N ASP A 32 -8.12 -2.26 6.33
CA ASP A 32 -8.27 -0.81 6.47
C ASP A 32 -6.99 -0.19 7.04
N ARG A 33 -6.28 -0.91 7.93
CA ARG A 33 -4.96 -0.49 8.41
C ARG A 33 -3.92 -0.55 7.31
N GLU A 34 -3.84 -1.65 6.56
CA GLU A 34 -2.88 -1.77 5.47
C GLU A 34 -3.13 -0.74 4.36
N ALA A 35 -4.39 -0.44 4.04
CA ALA A 35 -4.71 0.64 3.12
C ALA A 35 -4.24 2.01 3.62
N THR A 36 -4.34 2.26 4.93
CA THR A 36 -3.80 3.49 5.54
C THR A 36 -2.28 3.53 5.47
N THR A 37 -1.61 2.42 5.81
CA THR A 37 -0.15 2.30 5.79
C THR A 37 0.40 2.51 4.39
N LEU A 38 -0.18 1.86 3.38
CA LEU A 38 0.24 1.98 1.98
C LEU A 38 0.15 3.43 1.48
N LEU A 39 -0.94 4.13 1.79
CA LEU A 39 -1.09 5.52 1.37
C LEU A 39 -0.14 6.47 2.09
N ALA A 40 0.08 6.26 3.40
CA ALA A 40 1.08 7.03 4.15
C ALA A 40 2.50 6.81 3.60
N LEU A 41 2.81 5.58 3.17
CA LEU A 41 4.07 5.26 2.51
C LEU A 41 4.21 6.03 1.19
N VAL A 42 3.18 6.00 0.34
CA VAL A 42 3.19 6.73 -0.94
C VAL A 42 3.38 8.24 -0.73
N ASP A 43 2.69 8.83 0.24
CA ASP A 43 2.82 10.25 0.58
C ASP A 43 4.26 10.59 1.03
N GLY A 44 4.86 9.75 1.88
CA GLY A 44 6.24 9.93 2.34
C GLY A 44 7.28 9.75 1.23
N LEU A 45 7.12 8.74 0.38
CA LEU A 45 7.99 8.49 -0.77
C LEU A 45 7.93 9.64 -1.78
N MET A 46 6.72 10.16 -2.06
CA MET A 46 6.53 11.33 -2.92
C MET A 46 7.31 12.54 -2.39
N LEU A 47 7.22 12.81 -1.09
CA LEU A 47 7.98 13.89 -0.46
C LEU A 47 9.49 13.68 -0.60
N HIS A 48 9.98 12.47 -0.34
CA HIS A 48 11.41 12.15 -0.45
C HIS A 48 11.97 12.29 -1.87
N VAL A 49 11.18 11.96 -2.89
CA VAL A 49 11.54 12.18 -4.29
C VAL A 49 11.57 13.68 -4.60
N LEU A 50 10.55 14.44 -4.18
CA LEU A 50 10.45 15.88 -4.46
C LEU A 50 11.63 16.67 -3.90
N ILE A 51 12.12 16.30 -2.71
CA ILE A 51 13.27 16.96 -2.07
C ILE A 51 14.62 16.37 -2.48
N GLY A 52 14.65 15.44 -3.44
CA GLY A 52 15.88 14.83 -3.97
C GLY A 52 16.58 13.89 -2.99
N ARG A 53 15.90 13.38 -1.96
CA ARG A 53 16.46 12.40 -1.01
C ARG A 53 16.43 10.98 -1.55
N LEU A 54 15.47 10.66 -2.42
CA LEU A 54 15.39 9.40 -3.15
C LEU A 54 15.22 9.68 -4.64
N ASP A 55 15.77 8.81 -5.48
CA ASP A 55 15.35 8.77 -6.88
C ASP A 55 14.02 8.02 -7.02
N ALA A 56 13.36 8.20 -8.18
CA ALA A 56 12.07 7.59 -8.45
C ALA A 56 12.13 6.04 -8.46
N ALA A 57 13.26 5.47 -8.89
CA ALA A 57 13.43 4.02 -8.96
C ALA A 57 13.47 3.39 -7.55
N THR A 58 14.17 4.02 -6.63
CA THR A 58 14.27 3.59 -5.22
C THR A 58 12.93 3.74 -4.50
N ALA A 59 12.18 4.80 -4.80
CA ALA A 59 10.84 4.98 -4.27
C ALA A 59 9.88 3.88 -4.75
N LEU A 60 9.91 3.56 -6.05
CA LEU A 60 9.10 2.47 -6.61
C LEU A 60 9.48 1.11 -6.02
N ALA A 61 10.77 0.80 -5.91
CA ALA A 61 11.23 -0.43 -5.28
C ALA A 61 10.76 -0.57 -3.83
N SER A 62 10.67 0.55 -3.08
CA SER A 62 10.16 0.55 -1.71
C SER A 62 8.65 0.30 -1.65
N LEU A 63 7.90 0.85 -2.61
CA LEU A 63 6.47 0.59 -2.76
C LEU A 63 6.21 -0.88 -3.12
N ASP A 64 6.95 -1.41 -4.09
CA ASP A 64 6.85 -2.81 -4.53
C ASP A 64 7.14 -3.77 -3.38
N TYR A 65 8.20 -3.50 -2.59
CA TYR A 65 8.51 -4.29 -1.40
C TYR A 65 7.34 -4.33 -0.39
N HIS A 66 6.66 -3.21 -0.17
CA HIS A 66 5.51 -3.18 0.74
C HIS A 66 4.28 -3.88 0.14
N LEU A 67 4.06 -3.78 -1.17
CA LEU A 67 3.00 -4.52 -1.86
C LEU A 67 3.26 -6.03 -1.78
N ASP A 68 4.49 -6.47 -1.99
CA ASP A 68 4.89 -7.87 -1.82
C ASP A 68 4.61 -8.35 -0.40
N HIS A 69 4.84 -7.52 0.63
CA HIS A 69 4.51 -7.88 2.00
C HIS A 69 3.00 -8.12 2.21
N ILE A 70 2.14 -7.30 1.60
CA ILE A 70 0.68 -7.43 1.69
C ILE A 70 0.17 -8.62 0.89
N PHE A 71 0.72 -8.88 -0.30
CA PHE A 71 0.22 -9.86 -1.26
C PHE A 71 1.04 -11.16 -1.34
N SER A 72 2.01 -11.36 -0.45
CA SER A 72 2.70 -12.63 -0.30
C SER A 72 1.96 -13.57 0.64
N ARG A 73 1.73 -14.79 0.18
CA ARG A 73 1.23 -15.87 1.03
C ARG A 73 2.38 -16.38 1.93
N PRO A 74 2.19 -16.54 3.25
CA PRO A 74 3.13 -17.30 4.06
C PRO A 74 3.10 -18.75 3.58
N ALA A 75 4.28 -19.33 3.34
CA ALA A 75 4.43 -20.72 2.91
C ALA A 75 3.75 -21.72 3.87
#